data_AF-A0A7V1H3Y3-F1
#
_entry.id   AF-A0A7V1H3Y3-F1
#
_cell.length_a   1.000
_cell.length_b   1.000
_cell.length_c   1.000
_cell.angle_alpha   90.00
_cell.angle_beta   90.00
_cell.angle_gamma   90.00
#
_symmetry.space_group_name_H-M   'P 1'
#
loop_
_entity.id
_entity.type
_entity.pdbx_description
1 polymer ?
#
loop_
_entity_poly.entity_id
_entity_poly.type
_entity_poly.pdbx_seq_one_letter_code
_entity_poly.pdbx_strand_id
1 'polypeptide(L)'
;MVIIMVLIVAGVIAIIAIPVVRGTVQTGTVLDDTENWQSMLVWQKESSYAAIRELEFDYHTGKISEDDYKDLYSSFKTDALMAIKSIEEGESEGQRELDAELEEEIKERRGIQTKQGGEDGGGSGVCPACGERAAAGSKFCSSCGTQFGSVCAECGSINTTEADFCRNCGAQSLKYCPECGDPVEAGALFCSNCGKALSETGGMKT
;
A
#
# COMPACT_ATOMS: atom_id res chain seq x y z
N MET A 1 -54.76 -4.06 28.05
CA MET A 1 -53.95 -5.27 28.29
C MET A 1 -53.99 -6.21 27.09
N VAL A 2 -55.16 -6.73 26.69
CA VAL A 2 -55.28 -7.65 25.54
C VAL A 2 -54.82 -7.03 24.21
N ILE A 3 -55.21 -5.78 23.92
CA ILE A 3 -54.83 -5.09 22.67
C ILE A 3 -53.30 -4.91 22.58
N ILE A 4 -52.65 -4.59 23.70
CA ILE A 4 -51.19 -4.41 23.77
C ILE A 4 -50.49 -5.75 23.50
N MET A 5 -50.99 -6.85 24.06
CA MET A 5 -50.45 -8.18 23.81
C MET A 5 -50.59 -8.60 22.35
N VAL A 6 -51.72 -8.30 21.70
CA VAL A 6 -51.93 -8.60 20.27
C VAL A 6 -50.97 -7.81 19.38
N LEU A 7 -50.71 -6.53 19.68
CA LEU A 7 -49.78 -5.71 18.92
C LEU A 7 -48.32 -6.20 19.06
N ILE A 8 -47.92 -6.63 20.25
CA ILE A 8 -46.58 -7.21 20.48
C ILE A 8 -46.42 -8.49 19.68
N VAL A 9 -47.40 -9.40 19.74
CA VAL A 9 -47.36 -10.67 19.00
C VAL A 9 -47.34 -10.42 17.48
N ALA A 10 -48.17 -9.51 16.98
CA ALA A 10 -48.18 -9.15 15.56
C ALA A 10 -46.86 -8.51 15.11
N GLY A 11 -46.25 -7.66 15.95
CA GLY A 11 -44.93 -7.06 15.69
C GLY A 11 -43.81 -8.10 15.63
N VAL A 12 -43.79 -9.06 16.56
CA VAL A 12 -42.81 -10.16 16.55
C VAL A 12 -42.99 -11.04 15.31
N ILE A 13 -44.23 -11.38 14.95
CA ILE A 13 -44.52 -12.14 13.73
C ILE A 13 -44.08 -11.36 12.49
N ALA A 14 -44.32 -10.04 12.43
CA ALA A 14 -43.86 -9.22 11.33
C ALA A 14 -42.33 -9.19 11.23
N ILE A 15 -41.61 -9.06 12.35
CA ILE A 15 -40.13 -9.09 12.37
C ILE A 15 -39.60 -10.41 11.82
N ILE A 16 -40.27 -11.53 12.10
CA ILE A 16 -39.87 -12.87 11.60
C ILE A 16 -40.31 -13.07 10.15
N ALA A 17 -41.50 -12.60 9.75
CA ALA A 17 -42.07 -12.83 8.43
C ALA A 17 -41.51 -11.88 7.36
N ILE A 18 -41.13 -10.65 7.73
CA ILE A 18 -40.54 -9.66 6.84
C ILE A 18 -39.29 -10.19 6.10
N PRO A 19 -38.27 -10.77 6.76
CA PRO A 19 -37.09 -11.28 6.05
C PRO A 19 -37.42 -12.48 5.15
N VAL A 20 -38.41 -13.30 5.52
CA VAL A 20 -38.85 -14.46 4.74
C VAL A 20 -39.60 -14.03 3.47
N VAL A 21 -40.51 -13.06 3.57
CA VAL A 21 -41.31 -12.57 2.43
C VAL A 21 -40.53 -11.62 1.55
N ARG A 22 -39.58 -10.85 2.10
CA ARG A 22 -38.75 -9.94 1.30
C ARG A 22 -37.67 -10.62 0.49
N GLY A 23 -37.49 -11.93 0.64
CA GLY A 23 -36.41 -12.66 -0.02
C GLY A 23 -35.09 -12.16 0.56
N THR A 24 -34.46 -12.99 1.35
CA THR A 24 -33.08 -12.79 1.79
C THR A 24 -32.21 -12.40 0.59
N VAL A 25 -31.90 -11.10 0.45
CA VAL A 25 -30.55 -10.70 0.04
C VAL A 25 -29.70 -11.39 1.08
N GLN A 26 -29.11 -12.51 0.67
CA GLN A 26 -28.06 -13.18 1.41
C GLN A 26 -27.04 -12.09 1.76
N THR A 27 -27.15 -11.57 2.97
CA THR A 27 -25.99 -11.11 3.72
C THR A 27 -25.34 -12.35 4.32
N GLY A 28 -25.21 -13.40 3.50
CA GLY A 28 -24.15 -14.37 3.62
C GLY A 28 -22.93 -13.62 3.14
N THR A 29 -22.20 -13.05 4.10
CA THR A 29 -20.76 -13.24 4.17
C THR A 29 -20.14 -13.75 2.86
N VAL A 30 -19.72 -12.84 1.98
CA VAL A 30 -18.74 -13.12 0.92
C VAL A 30 -17.44 -13.71 1.51
N LEU A 31 -17.26 -13.64 2.84
CA LEU A 31 -16.20 -14.28 3.59
C LEU A 31 -16.48 -15.76 3.96
N ASP A 32 -17.71 -16.28 3.87
CA ASP A 32 -18.06 -17.64 4.37
C ASP A 32 -18.00 -18.71 3.28
N ASP A 33 -18.34 -18.38 2.03
CA ASP A 33 -18.25 -19.33 0.92
C ASP A 33 -16.79 -19.68 0.60
N THR A 34 -15.89 -18.69 0.54
CA THR A 34 -14.46 -18.90 0.25
C THR A 34 -13.77 -19.71 1.33
N GLU A 35 -14.08 -19.48 2.61
CA GLU A 35 -13.58 -20.29 3.73
C GLU A 35 -14.09 -21.75 3.66
N ASN A 36 -15.32 -21.98 3.21
CA ASN A 36 -15.89 -23.32 3.05
C ASN A 36 -15.25 -24.12 1.90
N TRP A 37 -14.96 -23.47 0.76
CA TRP A 37 -14.27 -24.14 -0.36
C TRP A 37 -12.79 -24.39 -0.07
N GLN A 38 -12.09 -23.43 0.56
CA GLN A 38 -10.69 -23.61 0.97
C GLN A 38 -10.53 -24.72 2.01
N SER A 39 -11.42 -24.78 3.01
CA SER A 39 -11.40 -25.85 4.02
C SER A 39 -11.68 -27.23 3.41
N MET A 40 -12.55 -27.32 2.40
CA MET A 40 -12.80 -28.56 1.67
C MET A 40 -11.58 -29.04 0.88
N LEU A 41 -10.89 -28.15 0.15
CA LEU A 41 -9.67 -28.48 -0.59
C LEU A 41 -8.50 -28.87 0.34
N VAL A 42 -8.36 -28.16 1.47
CA VAL A 42 -7.37 -28.48 2.49
C VAL A 42 -7.65 -29.85 3.11
N TRP A 43 -8.92 -30.16 3.38
CA TRP A 43 -9.33 -31.48 3.86
C TRP A 43 -9.01 -32.58 2.84
N GLN A 44 -9.28 -32.34 1.55
CA GLN A 44 -8.94 -33.30 0.49
C GLN A 44 -7.42 -33.56 0.45
N LYS A 45 -6.59 -32.51 0.47
CA LYS A 45 -5.12 -32.62 0.52
C LYS A 45 -4.66 -33.47 1.72
N GLU A 46 -5.16 -33.14 2.92
CA GLU A 46 -4.76 -33.84 4.14
C GLU A 46 -5.21 -35.30 4.13
N SER A 47 -6.37 -35.60 3.56
CA SER A 47 -6.86 -36.97 3.40
C SER A 47 -5.97 -37.79 2.46
N SER A 48 -5.54 -37.22 1.32
CA SER A 48 -4.62 -37.89 0.39
C SER A 48 -3.25 -38.13 1.03
N TYR A 49 -2.75 -37.18 1.82
CA TYR A 49 -1.48 -37.37 2.55
C TYR A 49 -1.57 -38.40 3.67
N ALA A 50 -2.68 -38.45 4.39
CA ALA A 50 -2.93 -39.51 5.35
C ALA A 50 -2.98 -40.89 4.66
N ALA A 51 -3.66 -40.99 3.51
CA ALA A 51 -3.73 -42.22 2.73
C ALA A 51 -2.35 -42.68 2.24
N ILE A 52 -1.51 -41.77 1.75
CA ILE A 52 -0.13 -42.09 1.34
C ILE A 52 0.69 -42.60 2.53
N ARG A 53 0.59 -41.96 3.70
CA ARG A 53 1.31 -42.40 4.90
C ARG A 53 0.90 -43.80 5.35
N GLU A 54 -0.40 -44.10 5.34
CA GLU A 54 -0.90 -45.44 5.68
C GLU A 54 -0.46 -46.47 4.64
N LEU A 55 -0.53 -46.13 3.35
CA LEU A 55 -0.09 -47.00 2.25
C LEU A 55 1.40 -47.35 2.36
N GLU A 56 2.24 -46.36 2.67
CA GLU A 56 3.68 -46.55 2.86
C GLU A 56 3.98 -47.44 4.08
N PHE A 57 3.21 -47.29 5.17
CA PHE A 57 3.29 -48.18 6.32
C PHE A 57 2.91 -49.64 5.95
N ASP A 58 1.82 -49.83 5.21
CA ASP A 58 1.36 -51.14 4.78
C ASP A 58 2.35 -51.83 3.83
N TYR A 59 2.99 -51.08 2.94
CA TYR A 59 4.08 -51.58 2.10
C TYR A 59 5.30 -51.99 2.93
N HIS A 60 5.75 -51.15 3.85
CA HIS A 60 6.90 -51.45 4.70
C HIS A 60 6.66 -52.62 5.65
N THR A 61 5.42 -52.85 6.07
CA THR A 61 5.04 -54.02 6.88
C THR A 61 4.80 -55.29 6.05
N GLY A 62 4.91 -55.19 4.71
CA GLY A 62 4.75 -56.31 3.79
C GLY A 62 3.31 -56.77 3.59
N LYS A 63 2.31 -55.93 3.92
CA LYS A 63 0.89 -56.25 3.71
C LYS A 63 0.45 -56.14 2.26
N ILE A 64 1.16 -55.34 1.46
CA ILE A 64 0.86 -55.10 0.04
C ILE A 64 2.09 -55.32 -0.84
N SER A 65 1.85 -55.66 -2.11
CA SER A 65 2.92 -55.88 -3.09
C SER A 65 3.50 -54.56 -3.60
N GLU A 66 4.72 -54.59 -4.16
CA GLU A 66 5.36 -53.38 -4.72
C GLU A 66 4.60 -52.82 -5.92
N ASP A 67 4.03 -53.69 -6.76
CA ASP A 67 3.26 -53.27 -7.93
C ASP A 67 1.95 -52.59 -7.50
N ASP A 68 1.21 -53.17 -6.54
CA ASP A 68 -0.01 -52.56 -5.99
C ASP A 68 0.28 -51.23 -5.28
N TYR A 69 1.40 -51.15 -4.56
CA TYR A 69 1.85 -49.92 -3.91
C TYR A 69 2.06 -48.79 -4.92
N LYS A 70 2.78 -49.06 -6.02
CA LYS A 70 3.07 -48.05 -7.05
C LYS A 70 1.80 -47.50 -7.68
N ASP A 71 0.85 -48.38 -8.01
CA ASP A 71 -0.41 -48.00 -8.63
C ASP A 71 -1.24 -47.11 -7.69
N LEU A 72 -1.44 -47.55 -6.44
CA LEU A 72 -2.19 -46.79 -5.43
C LEU A 72 -1.51 -45.46 -5.08
N TYR A 73 -0.18 -45.46 -4.94
CA TYR A 73 0.60 -44.25 -4.66
C TYR A 73 0.42 -43.21 -5.78
N SER A 74 0.44 -43.65 -7.05
CA SER A 74 0.26 -42.75 -8.19
C SER A 74 -1.12 -42.06 -8.19
N SER A 75 -2.18 -42.78 -7.80
CA SER A 75 -3.53 -42.23 -7.68
C SER A 75 -3.59 -41.17 -6.59
N PHE A 76 -3.21 -41.50 -5.35
CA PHE A 76 -3.28 -40.55 -4.23
C PHE A 76 -2.36 -39.34 -4.42
N LYS A 77 -1.19 -39.54 -5.06
CA LYS A 77 -0.29 -38.45 -5.43
C LYS A 77 -0.95 -37.49 -6.42
N THR A 78 -1.67 -38.02 -7.40
CA THR A 78 -2.37 -37.20 -8.39
C THR A 78 -3.47 -36.39 -7.70
N ASP A 79 -4.26 -37.01 -6.82
CA ASP A 79 -5.32 -36.32 -6.07
C ASP A 79 -4.76 -35.19 -5.20
N ALA A 80 -3.65 -35.43 -4.49
CA ALA A 80 -2.99 -34.42 -3.68
C ALA A 80 -2.48 -33.25 -4.53
N LEU A 81 -1.88 -33.53 -5.69
CA LEU A 81 -1.38 -32.50 -6.61
C LEU A 81 -2.52 -31.65 -7.20
N MET A 82 -3.67 -32.26 -7.51
CA MET A 82 -4.83 -31.51 -7.99
C MET A 82 -5.35 -30.55 -6.92
N ALA A 83 -5.51 -31.03 -5.67
CA ALA A 83 -5.98 -30.18 -4.56
C ALA A 83 -5.04 -28.99 -4.30
N ILE A 84 -3.71 -29.21 -4.34
CA ILE A 84 -2.72 -28.13 -4.17
C ILE A 84 -2.83 -27.10 -5.30
N LYS A 85 -2.91 -27.56 -6.55
CA LYS A 85 -3.02 -26.67 -7.70
C LYS A 85 -4.28 -25.79 -7.61
N SER A 86 -5.42 -26.35 -7.22
CA SER A 86 -6.65 -25.58 -7.06
C SER A 86 -6.57 -24.55 -5.93
N ILE A 87 -5.83 -24.85 -4.85
CA ILE A 87 -5.58 -23.88 -3.77
C ILE A 87 -4.70 -22.73 -4.28
N GLU A 88 -3.58 -23.05 -4.94
CA GLU A 88 -2.66 -22.03 -5.49
C GLU A 88 -3.36 -21.13 -6.51
N GLU A 89 -4.19 -21.71 -7.38
CA GLU A 89 -4.99 -20.96 -8.35
C GLU A 89 -5.94 -19.97 -7.64
N GLY A 90 -6.72 -20.44 -6.66
CA GLY A 90 -7.63 -19.60 -5.88
C GLY A 90 -6.92 -18.51 -5.07
N GLU A 91 -5.79 -18.83 -4.44
CA GLU A 91 -4.95 -17.83 -3.74
C GLU A 91 -4.42 -16.76 -4.69
N SER A 92 -3.97 -17.18 -5.89
CA SER A 92 -3.45 -16.25 -6.89
C SER A 92 -4.52 -15.34 -7.48
N GLU A 93 -5.77 -15.81 -7.58
CA GLU A 93 -6.91 -15.01 -8.02
C GLU A 93 -7.30 -14.00 -6.95
N GLY A 94 -7.40 -14.43 -5.69
CA GLY A 94 -7.63 -13.52 -4.56
C GLY A 94 -6.55 -12.46 -4.43
N GLN A 95 -5.27 -12.83 -4.61
CA GLN A 95 -4.16 -11.87 -4.60
C GLN A 95 -4.28 -10.84 -5.73
N ARG A 96 -4.64 -11.27 -6.95
CA ARG A 96 -4.82 -10.37 -8.10
C ARG A 96 -5.98 -9.39 -7.90
N GLU A 97 -7.07 -9.83 -7.29
CA GLU A 97 -8.22 -8.98 -6.95
C GLU A 97 -7.84 -7.92 -5.90
N LEU A 98 -7.16 -8.34 -4.82
CA LEU A 98 -6.65 -7.45 -3.79
C LEU A 98 -5.66 -6.42 -4.35
N ASP A 99 -4.74 -6.84 -5.21
CA ASP A 99 -3.76 -5.95 -5.85
C ASP A 99 -4.46 -4.88 -6.71
N ALA A 100 -5.51 -5.26 -7.45
CA ALA A 100 -6.28 -4.34 -8.29
C ALA A 100 -7.06 -3.31 -7.46
N GLU A 101 -7.71 -3.74 -6.37
CA GLU A 101 -8.44 -2.84 -5.45
C GLU A 101 -7.47 -1.86 -4.77
N LEU A 102 -6.30 -2.34 -4.35
CA LEU A 102 -5.26 -1.52 -3.74
C LEU A 102 -4.69 -0.47 -4.72
N GLU A 103 -4.51 -0.83 -6.00
CA GLU A 103 -4.11 0.12 -7.04
C GLU A 103 -5.17 1.23 -7.24
N GLU A 104 -6.46 0.87 -7.21
CA GLU A 104 -7.55 1.83 -7.28
C GLU A 104 -7.56 2.79 -6.08
N GLU A 105 -7.43 2.26 -4.86
CA GLU A 105 -7.36 3.08 -3.64
C GLU A 105 -6.15 4.02 -3.64
N ILE A 106 -4.97 3.54 -4.09
CA ILE A 106 -3.77 4.38 -4.24
C ILE A 106 -4.04 5.53 -5.22
N LYS A 107 -4.72 5.26 -6.34
CA LYS A 107 -5.05 6.28 -7.34
C LYS A 107 -5.96 7.37 -6.75
N GLU A 108 -6.96 6.99 -5.97
CA GLU A 108 -7.82 7.94 -5.26
C GLU A 108 -7.03 8.79 -4.26
N ARG A 109 -6.20 8.17 -3.43
CA ARG A 109 -5.40 8.87 -2.42
C ARG A 109 -4.32 9.78 -3.03
N ARG A 110 -3.70 9.39 -4.14
CA ARG A 110 -2.71 10.22 -4.87
C ARG A 110 -3.37 11.43 -5.55
N GLY A 111 -4.63 11.32 -5.98
CA GLY A 111 -5.42 12.45 -6.50
C GLY A 111 -5.68 13.54 -5.46
N ILE A 112 -5.72 13.17 -4.17
CA ILE A 112 -5.87 14.11 -3.05
C ILE A 112 -4.52 14.75 -2.69
N GLN A 113 -3.43 13.98 -2.69
CA GLN A 113 -2.08 14.50 -2.35
C GLN A 113 -1.49 15.43 -3.40
N THR A 114 -1.85 15.29 -4.68
CA THR A 114 -1.39 16.18 -5.76
C THR A 114 -1.92 17.61 -5.66
N LYS A 115 -3.00 17.85 -4.90
CA LYS A 115 -3.54 19.20 -4.64
C LYS A 115 -2.97 19.89 -3.39
N GLN A 116 -2.16 19.19 -2.58
CA GLN A 116 -1.51 19.77 -1.38
C GLN A 116 0.01 19.90 -1.55
N GLY A 117 0.51 19.80 -2.78
CA GLY A 117 1.95 19.78 -3.11
C GLY A 117 2.49 20.98 -3.90
N GLY A 118 1.70 22.02 -4.16
CA GLY A 118 2.14 23.30 -4.71
C GLY A 118 1.43 24.40 -3.92
N GLU A 119 2.14 25.25 -3.18
CA GLU A 119 2.74 26.46 -3.75
C GLU A 119 4.12 26.86 -3.18
N ASP A 120 4.76 26.03 -2.36
CA ASP A 120 6.01 26.45 -1.68
C ASP A 120 7.23 25.59 -2.10
N GLY A 121 8.18 26.23 -2.80
CA GLY A 121 9.60 25.86 -2.75
C GLY A 121 10.14 24.78 -3.71
N GLY A 122 9.56 24.56 -4.89
CA GLY A 122 10.13 23.65 -5.88
C GLY A 122 11.29 24.30 -6.67
N GLY A 123 12.53 23.87 -6.41
CA GLY A 123 13.75 24.51 -6.92
C GLY A 123 13.80 24.66 -8.44
N SER A 124 13.80 25.91 -8.91
CA SER A 124 14.25 26.26 -10.26
C SER A 124 15.75 26.55 -10.19
N GLY A 125 16.59 25.65 -10.71
CA GLY A 125 18.03 25.84 -10.64
C GLY A 125 18.85 24.71 -11.24
N VAL A 126 20.17 24.82 -11.12
CA VAL A 126 21.12 23.76 -11.46
C VAL A 126 21.37 22.91 -10.22
N CYS A 127 21.38 21.59 -10.36
CA CYS A 127 21.66 20.68 -9.26
C CYS A 127 23.05 20.93 -8.68
N PRO A 128 23.20 21.23 -7.38
CA PRO A 128 24.50 21.48 -6.78
C PRO A 128 25.37 20.22 -6.69
N ALA A 129 24.76 19.03 -6.76
CA ALA A 129 25.48 17.76 -6.68
C ALA A 129 26.01 17.27 -8.04
N CYS A 130 25.21 17.38 -9.11
CA CYS A 130 25.55 16.82 -10.42
C CYS A 130 25.55 17.82 -11.58
N GLY A 131 25.12 19.06 -11.38
CA GLY A 131 25.08 20.08 -12.43
C GLY A 131 23.92 19.97 -13.42
N GLU A 132 23.01 19.00 -13.26
CA GLU A 132 21.83 18.85 -14.13
C GLU A 132 20.80 19.97 -13.89
N ARG A 133 20.10 20.41 -14.93
CA ARG A 133 19.08 21.46 -14.79
C ARG A 133 17.79 20.87 -14.20
N ALA A 134 17.32 21.46 -13.10
CA ALA A 134 16.08 21.07 -12.45
C ALA A 134 14.87 21.35 -13.35
N ALA A 135 13.93 20.41 -13.39
CA ALA A 135 12.59 20.71 -13.88
C ALA A 135 11.92 21.72 -12.93
N ALA A 136 11.15 22.66 -13.48
CA ALA A 136 10.44 23.65 -12.68
C ALA A 136 9.54 22.96 -11.64
N GLY A 137 9.67 23.36 -10.37
CA GLY A 137 8.89 22.79 -9.28
C GLY A 137 9.42 21.44 -8.74
N SER A 138 10.54 20.92 -9.25
CA SER A 138 11.08 19.64 -8.76
C SER A 138 11.68 19.78 -7.36
N LYS A 139 11.28 18.88 -6.45
CA LYS A 139 11.86 18.78 -5.10
C LYS A 139 13.17 17.99 -5.06
N PHE A 140 13.40 17.14 -6.08
CA PHE A 140 14.57 16.29 -6.21
C PHE A 140 15.10 16.31 -7.64
N CYS A 141 16.41 16.15 -7.80
CA CYS A 141 17.04 16.02 -9.10
C CYS A 141 16.67 14.66 -9.73
N SER A 142 16.17 14.67 -10.96
CA SER A 142 15.84 13.45 -11.72
C SER A 142 17.06 12.63 -12.14
N SER A 143 18.24 13.25 -12.17
CA SER A 143 19.50 12.60 -12.60
C SER A 143 20.25 11.93 -11.44
N CYS A 144 20.38 12.60 -10.29
CA CYS A 144 21.16 12.07 -9.15
C CYS A 144 20.36 11.87 -7.85
N GLY A 145 19.08 12.23 -7.81
CA GLY A 145 18.22 12.08 -6.63
C GLY A 145 18.43 13.12 -5.52
N THR A 146 19.38 14.05 -5.65
CA THR A 146 19.63 15.10 -4.65
C THR A 146 18.42 16.01 -4.48
N GLN A 147 17.97 16.21 -3.24
CA GLN A 147 16.91 17.17 -2.90
C GLN A 147 17.37 18.60 -3.21
N PHE A 148 16.52 19.41 -3.83
CA PHE A 148 16.77 20.84 -3.97
C PHE A 148 16.45 21.55 -2.65
N GLY A 149 17.36 22.41 -2.18
CA GLY A 149 17.27 22.95 -0.84
C GLY A 149 18.50 23.77 -0.42
N SER A 150 18.47 24.32 0.79
CA SER A 150 19.61 25.02 1.38
C SER A 150 20.60 24.01 1.97
N VAL A 151 21.88 24.08 1.60
CA VAL A 151 22.94 23.26 2.20
C VAL A 151 23.41 23.90 3.49
N CYS A 152 23.38 23.15 4.59
CA CYS A 152 23.90 23.61 5.88
C CYS A 152 25.42 23.79 5.81
N ALA A 153 25.91 24.99 6.13
CA ALA A 153 27.34 25.29 6.16
C ALA A 153 28.12 24.52 7.25
N GLU A 154 27.45 24.17 8.36
CA GLU A 154 28.08 23.51 9.51
C GLU A 154 28.22 21.99 9.34
N CYS A 155 27.19 21.32 8.81
CA CYS A 155 27.17 19.84 8.73
C CYS A 155 26.95 19.28 7.32
N GLY A 156 26.76 20.13 6.32
CA GLY A 156 26.57 19.72 4.92
C GLY A 156 25.21 19.11 4.59
N SER A 157 24.28 18.98 5.55
CA SER A 157 22.95 18.42 5.26
C SER A 157 22.09 19.38 4.42
N ILE A 158 21.30 18.84 3.51
CA ILE A 158 20.34 19.60 2.71
C ILE A 158 19.04 19.80 3.52
N ASN A 159 18.58 21.05 3.60
CA ASN A 159 17.32 21.44 4.23
C ASN A 159 16.37 22.04 3.19
N THR A 160 15.09 22.24 3.54
CA THR A 160 14.15 22.89 2.61
C THR A 160 14.58 24.34 2.34
N THR A 161 14.11 24.91 1.23
CA THR A 161 14.40 26.30 0.85
C THR A 161 13.87 27.32 1.87
N GLU A 162 12.80 26.99 2.61
CA GLU A 162 12.27 27.84 3.69
C GLU A 162 12.83 27.50 5.09
N ALA A 163 13.70 26.49 5.24
CA ALA A 163 14.17 26.11 6.56
C ALA A 163 15.08 27.20 7.15
N ASP A 164 14.65 27.90 8.19
CA ASP A 164 15.50 28.87 8.90
C ASP A 164 16.64 28.19 9.68
N PHE A 165 16.43 26.93 10.09
CA PHE A 165 17.40 26.14 10.84
C PHE A 165 17.62 24.75 10.22
N CYS A 166 18.82 24.25 10.35
CA CYS A 166 19.22 22.93 9.91
C CYS A 166 18.58 21.86 10.80
N ARG A 167 17.81 20.94 10.21
CA ARG A 167 17.15 19.85 10.95
C ARG A 167 18.12 18.79 11.50
N ASN A 168 19.33 18.71 10.94
CA ASN A 168 20.35 17.77 11.38
C ASN A 168 21.18 18.28 12.57
N CYS A 169 21.70 19.52 12.51
CA CYS A 169 22.62 20.07 13.52
C CYS A 169 22.12 21.32 14.25
N GLY A 170 20.98 21.90 13.85
CA GLY A 170 20.39 23.09 14.49
C GLY A 170 20.97 24.44 14.04
N ALA A 171 22.00 24.47 13.19
CA ALA A 171 22.59 25.72 12.69
C ALA A 171 21.63 26.52 11.79
N GLN A 172 21.71 27.85 11.81
CA GLN A 172 20.89 28.72 10.94
C GLN A 172 21.30 28.54 9.46
N SER A 173 20.33 28.46 8.54
CA SER A 173 20.60 28.22 7.12
C SER A 173 21.04 29.50 6.38
N LEU A 174 22.01 29.38 5.47
CA LEU A 174 22.38 30.44 4.54
C LEU A 174 21.46 30.38 3.31
N LYS A 175 20.86 31.51 2.93
CA LYS A 175 20.06 31.64 1.70
C LYS A 175 21.02 31.80 0.51
N TYR A 176 20.67 31.30 -0.67
CA TYR A 176 21.45 31.45 -1.89
C TYR A 176 20.71 32.31 -2.91
N CYS A 177 21.44 33.09 -3.71
CA CYS A 177 20.87 33.91 -4.77
C CYS A 177 20.26 32.98 -5.84
N PRO A 178 18.99 33.19 -6.23
CA PRO A 178 18.30 32.30 -7.16
C PRO A 178 18.84 32.35 -8.60
N GLU A 179 19.73 33.29 -8.94
CA GLU A 179 20.26 33.38 -10.31
C GLU A 179 21.73 33.09 -10.48
N CYS A 180 22.57 33.45 -9.52
CA CYS A 180 23.99 33.09 -9.60
C CYS A 180 24.39 31.99 -8.61
N GLY A 181 23.54 31.68 -7.63
CA GLY A 181 23.83 30.64 -6.64
C GLY A 181 24.79 31.07 -5.52
N ASP A 182 25.16 32.34 -5.42
CA ASP A 182 26.01 32.82 -4.32
C ASP A 182 25.27 32.91 -2.99
N PRO A 183 25.95 32.69 -1.85
CA PRO A 183 25.36 32.87 -0.54
C PRO A 183 24.94 34.33 -0.32
N VAL A 184 23.79 34.50 0.33
CA VAL A 184 23.13 35.77 0.59
C VAL A 184 23.01 35.93 2.10
N GLU A 185 23.45 37.07 2.60
CA GLU A 185 23.30 37.42 4.01
C GLU A 185 21.83 37.63 4.39
N ALA A 186 21.48 37.28 5.64
CA ALA A 186 20.13 37.45 6.14
C ALA A 186 19.69 38.93 6.05
N GLY A 187 18.60 39.19 5.35
CA GLY A 187 18.05 40.54 5.17
C GLY A 187 18.63 41.34 3.99
N ALA A 188 19.50 40.74 3.16
CA ALA A 188 20.01 41.41 1.97
C ALA A 188 18.89 41.67 0.94
N LEU A 189 18.77 42.93 0.49
CA LEU A 189 17.81 43.34 -0.54
C LEU A 189 18.28 43.01 -1.96
N PHE A 190 19.61 42.94 -2.17
CA PHE A 190 20.24 42.64 -3.45
C PHE A 190 21.42 41.67 -3.25
N CYS A 191 21.70 40.85 -4.26
CA CYS A 191 22.87 39.98 -4.29
C CYS A 191 24.13 40.81 -4.50
N SER A 192 25.12 40.62 -3.63
CA SER A 192 26.42 41.30 -3.70
C SER A 192 27.30 40.86 -4.88
N ASN A 193 27.06 39.67 -5.46
CA ASN A 193 27.82 39.20 -6.62
C ASN A 193 27.15 39.57 -7.96
N CYS A 194 25.86 39.25 -8.14
CA CYS A 194 25.18 39.44 -9.43
C CYS A 194 24.25 40.67 -9.49
N GLY A 195 24.03 41.37 -8.38
CA GLY A 195 23.19 42.57 -8.31
C GLY A 195 21.68 42.31 -8.37
N LYS A 196 21.22 41.06 -8.43
CA LYS A 196 19.79 40.71 -8.45
C LYS A 196 19.08 41.12 -7.16
N ALA A 197 17.88 41.69 -7.28
CA ALA A 197 17.00 41.92 -6.14
C ALA A 197 16.52 40.60 -5.53
N LEU A 198 16.56 40.49 -4.19
CA LEU A 198 16.29 39.26 -3.44
C LEU A 198 15.05 39.35 -2.54
N SER A 199 14.46 40.54 -2.40
CA SER A 199 13.22 40.75 -1.67
C SER A 199 12.04 41.01 -2.61
N GLU A 200 11.07 40.09 -2.64
CA GLU A 200 9.68 40.45 -2.91
C GLU A 200 9.14 41.12 -1.62
N THR A 201 8.67 42.36 -1.74
CA THR A 201 8.21 43.18 -0.62
C THR A 201 7.17 42.46 0.25
N GLY A 202 7.51 42.21 1.52
CA GLY A 202 6.53 41.98 2.57
C GLY A 202 5.63 43.21 2.71
N GLY A 203 4.44 43.14 2.11
CA GLY A 203 3.44 44.19 2.16
C GLY A 203 2.97 44.45 3.59
N MET A 204 3.44 45.55 4.17
CA MET A 204 2.76 46.19 5.29
C MET A 204 1.56 46.97 4.73
N LYS A 205 0.38 46.35 4.75
CA LYS A 205 -0.89 47.08 4.62
C LYS A 205 -1.03 47.98 5.85
N THR A 206 -0.92 49.28 5.64
CA THR A 206 -1.36 50.34 6.57
C THR A 206 -2.87 50.38 6.66
#